data_AF-A0A7C1PV75-F1
#
_entry.id   AF-A0A7C1PV75-F1
#
_cell.length_a   1.000
_cell.length_b   1.000
_cell.length_c   1.000
_cell.angle_alpha   90.00
_cell.angle_beta   90.00
_cell.angle_gamma   90.00
#
_symmetry.space_group_name_H-M   'P 1'
#
loop_
_entity.id
_entity.type
_entity.pdbx_description
1 polymer ?
#
loop_
_entity_poly.entity_id
_entity_poly.type
_entity_poly.pdbx_seq_one_letter_code
_entity_poly.pdbx_strand_id
1 'polypeptide(L)'
;MQKDWEHFGFAGEYFKMGKFYRPYMNHFVLSDIATNTLHCRNNTVRMTLIEDNDDDDQYPDTQYRSRAMAYRLASLTDPDGVFPGNDLDNDSYADNEKNFNNIPDYDEPFLMFDVDPDEYVFGDDFNNNTIPDFREDDMKYDTPYELDRKGHHIYLKFSPQNNVNLMIGTFRTRGVGLDNRTDDDYIKASLDYDVFTVGNIFAEYRYERIRDNIQDKFVVVPTRTYFTSMGWHQYSRYNRDLYYDEVEYRNSRVQKFFLDSKIRIIPSITLENHVKFEKNKQIEGTMYDNTFQPVDIVSTLAIVNKFAYTKSLGNWTLSPGIKFRLYKKDRSESLNPLDHYLMRIPLVYLKYRISNETNITLGMQGFKGFELIYKDYIQSHNDYKQVNYILQIENSSDYFGFEVWGGFGFQLEQISFDEGYRKFEEYKKSSFFVRLWVGY
;
A
#
# COMPACT_ATOMS: atom_id res chain seq x y z
N MET A 1 -27.90 37.97 -1.18
CA MET A 1 -27.57 36.64 -1.69
C MET A 1 -26.53 36.08 -0.74
N GLN A 2 -26.94 35.23 0.20
CA GLN A 2 -26.06 34.65 1.20
C GLN A 2 -25.26 33.55 0.49
N LYS A 3 -23.92 33.61 0.53
CA LYS A 3 -23.07 32.63 -0.15
C LYS A 3 -23.14 31.32 0.63
N ASP A 4 -23.65 30.28 -0.03
CA ASP A 4 -23.75 28.92 0.51
C ASP A 4 -22.44 28.17 0.27
N TRP A 5 -21.46 28.45 1.14
CA TRP A 5 -20.15 27.80 1.10
C TRP A 5 -20.16 26.38 1.66
N GLU A 6 -21.28 25.92 2.24
CA GLU A 6 -21.43 24.53 2.70
C GLU A 6 -21.59 23.59 1.51
N HIS A 7 -22.27 24.04 0.46
CA HIS A 7 -22.55 23.22 -0.72
C HIS A 7 -21.61 23.52 -1.90
N PHE A 8 -20.96 24.69 -1.96
CA PHE A 8 -20.10 25.06 -3.09
C PHE A 8 -18.68 25.41 -2.65
N GLY A 9 -17.71 24.80 -3.31
CA GLY A 9 -16.28 25.09 -3.18
C GLY A 9 -15.64 25.39 -4.54
N PHE A 10 -14.62 26.23 -4.53
CA PHE A 10 -13.78 26.48 -5.69
C PHE A 10 -12.35 26.68 -5.20
N ALA A 11 -11.40 26.04 -5.85
CA ALA A 11 -9.99 26.33 -5.67
C ALA A 11 -9.30 26.38 -7.02
N GLY A 12 -8.26 27.19 -7.08
CA GLY A 12 -7.48 27.40 -8.29
C GLY A 12 -6.07 27.81 -7.91
N GLU A 13 -5.10 27.05 -8.40
CA GLU A 13 -3.69 27.28 -8.16
C GLU A 13 -2.99 27.46 -9.49
N TYR A 14 -2.02 28.38 -9.52
CA TYR A 14 -1.10 28.57 -10.63
C TYR A 14 0.31 28.49 -10.08
N PHE A 15 1.13 27.62 -10.68
CA PHE A 15 2.44 27.31 -10.14
C PHE A 15 3.52 27.30 -11.22
N LYS A 16 4.75 27.53 -10.78
CA LYS A 16 5.95 27.43 -11.61
C LYS A 16 7.16 27.12 -10.72
N MET A 17 7.61 25.87 -10.82
CA MET A 17 8.82 25.37 -10.19
C MET A 17 9.96 25.44 -11.21
N GLY A 18 11.02 26.16 -10.86
CA GLY A 18 12.18 26.30 -11.74
C GLY A 18 12.99 25.01 -11.79
N LYS A 19 13.42 24.58 -12.98
CA LYS A 19 14.37 23.46 -13.16
C LYS A 19 15.65 23.57 -12.31
N PHE A 20 16.10 24.80 -12.08
CA PHE A 20 17.31 25.11 -11.32
C PHE A 20 17.02 25.54 -9.89
N TYR A 21 15.80 25.32 -9.40
CA TYR A 21 15.52 25.46 -7.98
C TYR A 21 16.35 24.40 -7.24
N ARG A 22 17.13 24.86 -6.25
CA ARG A 22 18.03 24.02 -5.48
C ARG A 22 17.65 24.20 -4.02
N PRO A 23 16.71 23.39 -3.49
CA PRO A 23 16.37 23.41 -2.07
C PRO A 23 17.44 22.66 -1.28
N TYR A 24 18.71 22.98 -1.51
CA TYR A 24 19.82 22.37 -0.81
C TYR A 24 21.04 23.30 -0.78
N MET A 25 21.83 23.15 0.27
CA MET A 25 23.14 23.76 0.44
C MET A 25 24.22 22.69 0.37
N ASN A 26 25.29 22.99 -0.36
CA ASN A 26 26.48 22.15 -0.35
C ASN A 26 27.37 22.55 0.81
N HIS A 27 27.62 21.63 1.72
CA HIS A 27 28.52 21.81 2.85
C HIS A 27 29.81 21.01 2.63
N PHE A 28 30.95 21.69 2.70
CA PHE A 28 32.25 21.06 2.58
C PHE A 28 32.65 20.40 3.90
N VAL A 29 32.99 19.12 3.86
CA VAL A 29 33.43 18.32 5.01
C VAL A 29 34.86 17.84 4.73
N LEU A 30 35.78 18.09 5.67
CA LEU A 30 37.18 17.65 5.55
C LEU A 30 37.28 16.11 5.47
N SER A 31 38.15 15.59 4.59
CA SER A 31 38.20 14.17 4.20
C SER A 31 38.35 13.20 5.38
N ASP A 32 38.96 13.63 6.47
CA ASP A 32 39.22 12.76 7.63
C ASP A 32 37.95 12.45 8.44
N ILE A 33 36.85 13.16 8.18
CA ILE A 33 35.54 12.99 8.85
C ILE A 33 34.57 12.14 8.02
N ALA A 34 34.74 12.08 6.69
CA ALA A 34 33.69 11.69 5.73
C ALA A 34 33.81 10.26 5.16
N THR A 35 34.81 9.47 5.54
CA THR A 35 35.28 8.35 4.70
C THR A 35 34.51 7.03 4.76
N ASN A 36 33.41 6.89 5.50
CA ASN A 36 32.65 5.62 5.45
C ASN A 36 31.16 5.67 5.84
N THR A 37 30.62 6.83 6.24
CA THR A 37 29.26 6.91 6.83
C THR A 37 28.33 7.90 6.12
N LEU A 38 28.84 8.71 5.20
CA LEU A 38 28.04 9.70 4.47
C LEU A 38 28.33 9.58 2.98
N HIS A 39 27.28 9.63 2.15
CA HIS A 39 27.43 9.78 0.70
C HIS A 39 27.93 11.19 0.36
N CYS A 40 29.23 11.42 0.53
CA CYS A 40 29.88 12.65 0.14
C CYS A 40 30.43 12.54 -1.30
N ARG A 41 30.30 13.62 -2.08
CA ARG A 41 30.88 13.72 -3.42
C ARG A 41 31.91 14.85 -3.40
N ASN A 42 33.18 14.55 -3.67
CA ASN A 42 34.28 15.52 -3.59
C ASN A 42 34.29 16.30 -2.26
N ASN A 43 34.28 15.58 -1.12
CA ASN A 43 34.27 16.20 0.22
C ASN A 43 33.12 17.19 0.44
N THR A 44 32.04 17.07 -0.33
CA THR A 44 30.87 17.93 -0.24
C THR A 44 29.66 17.06 0.06
N VAL A 45 28.87 17.49 1.03
CA VAL A 45 27.62 16.86 1.45
C VAL A 45 26.48 17.82 1.11
N ARG A 46 25.35 17.30 0.63
CA ARG A 46 24.21 18.10 0.15
C ARG A 46 23.12 18.22 1.20
N MET A 47 23.16 19.27 2.01
CA MET A 47 22.15 19.57 3.02
C MET A 47 20.84 19.99 2.36
N THR A 48 19.80 19.19 2.48
CA THR A 48 18.46 19.48 1.97
C THR A 48 17.82 20.55 2.86
N LEU A 49 17.06 21.47 2.25
CA LEU A 49 16.34 22.55 2.93
C LEU A 49 14.81 22.32 2.91
N ILE A 50 14.40 21.33 2.13
CA ILE A 50 13.06 20.78 2.08
C ILE A 50 13.26 19.29 2.35
N GLU A 51 12.46 18.78 3.26
CA GLU A 51 12.49 17.38 3.65
C GLU A 51 11.73 16.56 2.60
N ASP A 52 12.08 15.29 2.54
CA ASP A 52 11.51 14.23 1.72
C ASP A 52 10.96 13.29 2.79
N ASN A 53 9.64 13.24 2.97
CA ASN A 53 8.95 12.57 4.06
C ASN A 53 7.60 12.01 3.58
N ASP A 54 7.65 11.16 2.55
CA ASP A 54 6.49 10.65 1.82
C ASP A 54 5.53 9.83 2.71
N ASP A 55 6.00 9.30 3.85
CA ASP A 55 5.23 8.50 4.81
C ASP A 55 4.79 9.26 6.07
N ASP A 56 5.07 10.58 6.14
CA ASP A 56 4.67 11.48 7.24
C ASP A 56 5.10 11.00 8.64
N ASP A 57 6.24 10.31 8.74
CA ASP A 57 6.76 9.84 10.02
C ASP A 57 7.63 10.92 10.73
N GLN A 58 8.21 10.58 11.89
CA GLN A 58 8.99 11.54 12.69
C GLN A 58 10.36 11.89 12.08
N TYR A 59 10.81 11.16 11.07
CA TYR A 59 12.12 11.15 10.48
C TYR A 59 12.03 11.32 8.96
N PRO A 60 12.64 12.36 8.38
CA PRO A 60 12.69 12.46 6.93
C PRO A 60 13.45 11.29 6.30
N ASP A 61 12.92 10.77 5.18
CA ASP A 61 13.53 9.77 4.29
C ASP A 61 15.01 10.04 4.03
N THR A 62 15.31 11.32 3.83
CA THR A 62 16.65 11.87 3.63
C THR A 62 17.01 12.83 4.77
N GLN A 63 17.54 12.29 5.88
CA GLN A 63 17.89 13.07 7.07
C GLN A 63 19.38 13.16 7.40
N TYR A 64 19.75 14.17 8.19
CA TYR A 64 21.10 14.36 8.74
C TYR A 64 21.25 13.80 10.15
N ARG A 65 21.75 12.56 10.29
CA ARG A 65 21.99 11.99 11.63
C ARG A 65 23.32 12.42 12.24
N SER A 66 23.28 13.23 13.30
CA SER A 66 24.38 13.45 14.24
C SER A 66 24.05 12.78 15.58
N ARG A 67 24.88 11.84 16.06
CA ARG A 67 24.61 11.17 17.35
C ARG A 67 24.82 12.16 18.50
N ALA A 68 23.90 12.20 19.46
CA ALA A 68 23.90 13.13 20.60
C ALA A 68 25.17 13.13 21.48
N MET A 69 26.11 12.19 21.28
CA MET A 69 27.42 12.17 21.94
C MET A 69 28.62 12.03 20.99
N ALA A 70 28.42 12.22 19.69
CA ALA A 70 29.50 12.26 18.71
C ALA A 70 29.30 13.47 17.78
N TYR A 71 30.33 14.31 17.66
CA TYR A 71 30.43 15.40 16.68
C TYR A 71 30.50 14.89 15.22
N ARG A 72 29.76 13.83 14.86
CA ARG A 72 29.88 13.09 13.61
C ARG A 72 28.53 12.86 12.97
N LEU A 73 28.39 13.34 11.74
CA LEU A 73 27.32 13.01 10.80
C LEU A 73 27.55 11.57 10.29
N ALA A 74 26.55 10.68 10.39
CA ALA A 74 26.76 9.24 10.25
C ALA A 74 25.78 8.48 9.34
N SER A 75 24.66 9.07 8.93
CA SER A 75 23.74 8.48 7.96
C SER A 75 22.95 9.57 7.24
N LEU A 76 22.50 9.26 6.03
CA LEU A 76 21.57 10.07 5.23
C LEU A 76 20.23 9.37 5.00
N THR A 77 20.01 8.21 5.61
CA THR A 77 18.82 7.40 5.43
C THR A 77 17.97 7.43 6.67
N ASP A 78 16.68 7.23 6.45
CA ASP A 78 15.74 6.88 7.48
C ASP A 78 16.18 5.64 8.29
N PRO A 79 16.09 5.66 9.64
CA PRO A 79 16.25 4.47 10.49
C PRO A 79 15.16 3.42 10.34
N ASP A 80 13.92 3.86 10.19
CA ASP A 80 12.68 3.17 10.49
C ASP A 80 12.14 2.62 9.17
N GLY A 81 12.31 3.36 8.07
CA GLY A 81 12.00 2.92 6.72
C GLY A 81 11.45 4.07 5.90
N VAL A 82 10.80 3.74 4.79
CA VAL A 82 9.98 4.70 4.03
C VAL A 82 8.75 3.90 3.61
N PHE A 83 7.59 4.17 4.20
CA PHE A 83 6.34 3.40 3.97
C PHE A 83 5.11 4.26 3.68
N PRO A 84 5.06 4.95 2.52
CA PRO A 84 3.93 5.81 2.20
C PRO A 84 2.61 5.04 2.25
N GLY A 85 1.72 5.47 3.14
CA GLY A 85 0.42 4.84 3.38
C GLY A 85 0.46 3.37 3.81
N ASN A 86 1.60 2.90 4.31
CA ASN A 86 1.87 1.54 4.81
C ASN A 86 2.43 1.54 6.24
N ASP A 87 2.25 2.62 7.00
CA ASP A 87 2.45 2.71 8.47
C ASP A 87 1.31 3.58 9.04
N LEU A 88 0.08 3.06 9.04
CA LEU A 88 -1.11 3.84 9.43
C LEU A 88 -1.24 4.04 10.94
N ASP A 89 -0.58 3.21 11.76
CA ASP A 89 -0.53 3.34 13.22
C ASP A 89 0.68 4.15 13.72
N ASN A 90 1.52 4.64 12.80
CA ASN A 90 2.74 5.41 13.05
C ASN A 90 3.64 4.71 14.09
N ASP A 91 3.74 3.40 13.99
CA ASP A 91 4.56 2.56 14.87
C ASP A 91 5.97 2.32 14.32
N SER A 92 6.31 2.98 13.21
CA SER A 92 7.58 2.88 12.49
C SER A 92 7.81 1.50 11.88
N TYR A 93 6.74 0.72 11.72
CA TYR A 93 6.78 -0.61 11.13
C TYR A 93 5.76 -0.73 10.00
N ALA A 94 6.20 -1.34 8.90
CA ALA A 94 5.33 -1.55 7.76
C ALA A 94 4.12 -2.45 8.11
N ASP A 95 2.92 -1.95 7.84
CA ASP A 95 1.63 -2.63 8.02
C ASP A 95 1.52 -3.95 7.24
N ASN A 96 2.32 -4.10 6.19
CA ASN A 96 2.35 -5.27 5.33
C ASN A 96 3.47 -6.28 5.70
N GLU A 97 4.22 -6.02 6.78
CA GLU A 97 5.31 -6.88 7.27
C GLU A 97 5.51 -6.64 8.79
N LYS A 98 4.45 -6.74 9.60
CA LYS A 98 4.54 -6.39 11.04
C LYS A 98 5.44 -7.33 11.84
N ASN A 99 5.82 -8.48 11.29
CA ASN A 99 6.53 -9.54 12.01
C ASN A 99 8.01 -9.74 11.60
N PHE A 100 8.53 -8.93 10.67
CA PHE A 100 9.95 -8.88 10.29
C PHE A 100 10.55 -10.22 9.83
N ASN A 101 9.80 -10.99 9.04
CA ASN A 101 10.27 -12.23 8.46
C ASN A 101 10.55 -12.16 6.95
N ASN A 102 10.29 -11.01 6.32
CA ASN A 102 10.57 -10.70 4.91
C ASN A 102 9.66 -11.45 3.94
N ILE A 103 8.45 -11.74 4.38
CA ILE A 103 7.38 -12.35 3.62
C ILE A 103 6.14 -11.48 3.86
N PRO A 104 5.59 -10.83 2.81
CA PRO A 104 4.44 -9.97 2.97
C PRO A 104 3.32 -10.63 3.77
N ASP A 105 2.76 -9.90 4.72
CA ASP A 105 1.65 -10.36 5.55
C ASP A 105 0.45 -10.83 4.70
N TYR A 106 0.27 -10.25 3.50
CA TYR A 106 -0.77 -10.66 2.54
C TYR A 106 -0.51 -12.00 1.82
N ASP A 107 0.70 -12.55 1.93
CA ASP A 107 1.13 -13.87 1.46
C ASP A 107 1.28 -14.88 2.61
N GLU A 108 1.27 -14.41 3.85
CA GLU A 108 1.45 -15.25 5.02
C GLU A 108 0.15 -15.90 5.52
N PRO A 109 0.25 -17.16 6.01
CA PRO A 109 -0.86 -17.79 6.70
C PRO A 109 -1.38 -16.93 7.85
N PHE A 110 -2.70 -16.92 8.01
CA PHE A 110 -3.43 -16.14 9.02
C PHE A 110 -3.44 -14.62 8.77
N LEU A 111 -2.28 -14.00 8.50
CA LEU A 111 -2.15 -12.54 8.34
C LEU A 111 -2.83 -12.02 7.06
N MET A 112 -2.82 -12.80 5.97
CA MET A 112 -3.48 -12.44 4.71
C MET A 112 -4.99 -12.24 4.82
N PHE A 113 -5.60 -12.65 5.93
CA PHE A 113 -7.01 -12.42 6.18
C PHE A 113 -7.31 -10.95 6.49
N ASP A 114 -6.35 -10.23 7.05
CA ASP A 114 -6.50 -8.84 7.47
C ASP A 114 -5.73 -7.86 6.57
N VAL A 115 -4.67 -8.32 5.89
CA VAL A 115 -3.86 -7.50 4.97
C VAL A 115 -4.19 -7.82 3.51
N ASP A 116 -4.27 -6.80 2.66
CA ASP A 116 -4.45 -6.91 1.21
C ASP A 116 -3.24 -6.37 0.44
N PRO A 117 -2.93 -6.92 -0.75
CA PRO A 117 -1.85 -6.40 -1.59
C PRO A 117 -2.13 -5.00 -2.14
N ASP A 118 -1.08 -4.29 -2.53
CA ASP A 118 -1.14 -2.90 -3.03
C ASP A 118 -1.98 -2.76 -4.32
N GLU A 119 -2.11 -3.82 -5.12
CA GLU A 119 -2.95 -3.86 -6.33
C GLU A 119 -4.42 -3.46 -6.06
N TYR A 120 -4.89 -3.73 -4.84
CA TYR A 120 -6.25 -3.43 -4.40
C TYR A 120 -6.40 -1.98 -3.95
N VAL A 121 -5.31 -1.27 -3.64
CA VAL A 121 -5.36 0.07 -3.06
C VAL A 121 -5.88 1.09 -4.09
N PHE A 122 -6.64 2.07 -3.60
CA PHE A 122 -7.25 3.11 -4.42
C PHE A 122 -7.01 4.48 -3.78
N GLY A 123 -6.78 5.49 -4.62
CA GLY A 123 -6.64 6.87 -4.21
C GLY A 123 -6.51 7.81 -5.40
N ASP A 124 -6.21 9.06 -5.11
CA ASP A 124 -5.85 10.06 -6.12
C ASP A 124 -4.46 9.72 -6.68
N ASP A 125 -4.29 9.91 -7.99
CA ASP A 125 -3.06 9.63 -8.75
C ASP A 125 -2.99 10.74 -9.81
N PHE A 126 -2.39 11.88 -9.46
CA PHE A 126 -2.41 13.07 -10.33
C PHE A 126 -1.33 13.03 -11.41
N ASN A 127 -0.23 12.31 -11.18
CA ASN A 127 0.82 12.11 -12.17
C ASN A 127 0.49 10.97 -13.17
N ASN A 128 -0.49 10.12 -12.84
CA ASN A 128 -1.01 9.01 -13.65
C ASN A 128 -0.01 7.87 -13.82
N ASN A 129 0.77 7.56 -12.77
CA ASN A 129 1.76 6.48 -12.80
C ASN A 129 1.17 5.11 -12.39
N THR A 130 -0.14 5.03 -12.07
CA THR A 130 -0.88 3.83 -11.60
C THR A 130 -0.78 3.55 -10.10
N ILE A 131 0.09 4.26 -9.38
CA ILE A 131 0.22 4.18 -7.94
C ILE A 131 -0.49 5.39 -7.33
N PRO A 132 -1.41 5.21 -6.38
CA PRO A 132 -2.01 6.34 -5.68
C PRO A 132 -0.93 7.21 -5.02
N ASP A 133 -1.04 8.54 -5.12
CA ASP A 133 -0.03 9.48 -4.65
C ASP A 133 0.36 9.23 -3.18
N PHE A 134 -0.59 8.83 -2.32
CA PHE A 134 -0.34 8.53 -0.90
C PHE A 134 0.45 7.23 -0.64
N ARG A 135 0.63 6.40 -1.67
CA ARG A 135 1.42 5.16 -1.67
C ARG A 135 2.74 5.29 -2.44
N GLU A 136 3.00 6.46 -3.03
CA GLU A 136 4.19 6.69 -3.84
C GLU A 136 5.34 7.15 -2.95
N ASP A 137 6.49 6.50 -3.10
CA ASP A 137 7.80 7.02 -2.67
C ASP A 137 8.53 7.44 -3.94
N ASP A 138 8.80 8.73 -4.16
CA ASP A 138 9.40 9.20 -5.41
C ASP A 138 10.88 9.63 -5.29
N MET A 139 11.44 9.56 -4.08
CA MET A 139 12.78 10.07 -3.71
C MET A 139 13.03 11.52 -4.15
N LYS A 140 12.00 12.37 -4.18
CA LYS A 140 12.16 13.77 -4.56
C LYS A 140 12.22 14.61 -3.28
N TYR A 141 11.47 15.70 -3.25
CA TYR A 141 11.40 16.62 -2.14
C TYR A 141 9.94 16.97 -2.06
N ASP A 142 9.40 17.13 -0.85
CA ASP A 142 7.98 17.40 -0.61
C ASP A 142 7.66 18.85 -0.96
N THR A 143 7.68 19.09 -2.25
CA THR A 143 7.34 20.35 -2.87
C THR A 143 5.89 20.25 -3.33
N PRO A 144 5.08 21.33 -3.22
CA PRO A 144 3.68 21.29 -3.65
C PRO A 144 3.50 20.85 -5.12
N TYR A 145 4.55 21.02 -5.93
CA TYR A 145 4.63 20.55 -7.31
C TYR A 145 6.07 20.17 -7.61
N GLU A 146 6.27 19.17 -8.48
CA GLU A 146 7.62 18.73 -8.83
C GLU A 146 8.49 19.85 -9.44
N LEU A 147 9.80 19.69 -9.30
CA LEU A 147 10.77 20.56 -9.96
C LEU A 147 10.67 20.48 -11.49
N ASP A 148 11.07 21.55 -12.18
CA ASP A 148 10.93 21.66 -13.65
C ASP A 148 9.47 21.62 -14.14
N ARG A 149 8.46 21.86 -13.28
CA ARG A 149 7.04 21.95 -13.66
C ARG A 149 6.48 23.36 -13.62
N LYS A 150 5.51 23.63 -14.48
CA LYS A 150 4.67 24.83 -14.42
C LYS A 150 3.28 24.51 -14.92
N GLY A 151 2.27 25.13 -14.32
CA GLY A 151 0.92 24.70 -14.58
C GLY A 151 -0.14 25.43 -13.78
N HIS A 152 -1.34 24.86 -13.84
CA HIS A 152 -2.44 25.22 -12.97
C HIS A 152 -3.30 24.01 -12.64
N HIS A 153 -3.91 24.06 -11.47
CA HIS A 153 -4.95 23.12 -11.04
C HIS A 153 -6.16 23.93 -10.64
N ILE A 154 -7.30 23.70 -11.29
CA ILE A 154 -8.53 24.43 -11.00
C ILE A 154 -9.65 23.41 -10.87
N TYR A 155 -10.41 23.48 -9.77
CA TYR A 155 -11.57 22.63 -9.59
C TYR A 155 -12.74 23.36 -8.92
N LEU A 156 -13.94 22.86 -9.23
CA LEU A 156 -15.19 23.24 -8.61
C LEU A 156 -15.74 22.03 -7.86
N LYS A 157 -16.11 22.24 -6.61
CA LYS A 157 -16.76 21.26 -5.74
C LYS A 157 -18.21 21.66 -5.52
N PHE A 158 -19.12 20.70 -5.63
CA PHE A 158 -20.52 20.83 -5.27
C PHE A 158 -20.92 19.64 -4.38
N SER A 159 -21.38 19.94 -3.17
CA SER A 159 -21.82 18.95 -2.18
C SER A 159 -23.32 19.10 -1.97
N PRO A 160 -24.18 18.38 -2.73
CA PRO A 160 -25.63 18.49 -2.56
C PRO A 160 -26.12 17.97 -1.21
N GLN A 161 -25.33 17.11 -0.55
CA GLN A 161 -25.54 16.60 0.80
C GLN A 161 -24.16 16.46 1.47
N ASN A 162 -24.11 16.42 2.80
CA ASN A 162 -22.84 16.34 3.56
C ASN A 162 -22.01 15.08 3.26
N ASN A 163 -22.67 14.01 2.85
CA ASN A 163 -22.09 12.71 2.49
C ASN A 163 -21.78 12.58 0.99
N VAL A 164 -22.14 13.54 0.14
CA VAL A 164 -21.95 13.44 -1.32
C VAL A 164 -21.12 14.62 -1.80
N ASN A 165 -20.01 14.33 -2.48
CA ASN A 165 -19.16 15.34 -3.10
C ASN A 165 -19.07 15.11 -4.60
N LEU A 166 -19.40 16.13 -5.38
CA LEU A 166 -19.19 16.17 -6.82
C LEU A 166 -18.09 17.19 -7.11
N MET A 167 -17.09 16.80 -7.89
CA MET A 167 -15.99 17.65 -8.29
C MET A 167 -15.82 17.59 -9.81
N ILE A 168 -15.53 18.74 -10.39
CA ILE A 168 -15.06 18.84 -11.77
C ILE A 168 -13.79 19.68 -11.76
N GLY A 169 -12.73 19.18 -12.39
CA GLY A 169 -11.43 19.83 -12.34
C GLY A 169 -10.65 19.68 -13.63
N THR A 170 -9.66 20.55 -13.77
CA THR A 170 -8.66 20.50 -14.82
C THR A 170 -7.29 20.70 -14.18
N PHE A 171 -6.39 19.77 -14.46
CA PHE A 171 -5.00 19.81 -14.10
C PHE A 171 -4.17 19.91 -15.38
N ARG A 172 -3.25 20.87 -15.41
CA ARG A 172 -2.41 21.17 -16.56
C ARG A 172 -1.02 21.44 -16.06
N THR A 173 -0.10 20.51 -16.28
CA THR A 173 1.32 20.66 -15.95
C THR A 173 2.18 20.43 -17.18
N ARG A 174 3.28 21.17 -17.29
CA ARG A 174 4.27 21.03 -18.36
C ARG A 174 5.67 21.28 -17.85
N GLY A 175 6.64 20.67 -18.51
CA GLY A 175 8.06 20.93 -18.32
C GLY A 175 8.43 22.39 -18.53
N VAL A 176 9.36 22.90 -17.73
CA VAL A 176 10.01 24.19 -17.98
C VAL A 176 11.13 24.02 -19.01
N GLY A 177 11.90 22.94 -18.93
CA GLY A 177 13.04 22.66 -19.79
C GLY A 177 12.89 21.50 -20.78
N LEU A 178 11.87 20.65 -20.64
CA LEU A 178 11.56 19.54 -21.55
C LEU A 178 10.14 19.70 -22.11
N ASP A 179 9.88 19.13 -23.28
CA ASP A 179 8.52 19.08 -23.85
C ASP A 179 7.76 17.86 -23.31
N ASN A 180 7.56 17.86 -21.99
CA ASN A 180 6.72 16.89 -21.31
C ASN A 180 5.51 17.59 -20.66
N ARG A 181 4.38 16.90 -20.54
CA ARG A 181 3.15 17.45 -19.95
C ARG A 181 2.22 16.36 -19.45
N THR A 182 1.40 16.76 -18.48
CA THR A 182 0.22 16.01 -18.04
C THR A 182 -0.95 16.95 -18.07
N ASP A 183 -1.89 16.65 -18.95
CA ASP A 183 -3.17 17.33 -19.03
C ASP A 183 -4.25 16.35 -18.59
N ASP A 184 -4.88 16.60 -17.46
CA ASP A 184 -6.03 15.81 -16.99
C ASP A 184 -7.27 16.69 -16.80
N ASP A 185 -8.39 16.28 -17.41
CA ASP A 185 -9.71 16.83 -17.13
C ASP A 185 -10.55 15.74 -16.47
N TYR A 186 -11.03 16.00 -15.26
CA TYR A 186 -11.70 14.99 -14.46
C TYR A 186 -13.05 15.43 -13.92
N ILE A 187 -13.92 14.45 -13.75
CA ILE A 187 -15.13 14.52 -12.94
C ILE A 187 -15.02 13.43 -11.88
N LYS A 188 -15.17 13.81 -10.61
CA LYS A 188 -15.11 12.92 -9.45
C LYS A 188 -16.42 13.02 -8.68
N ALA A 189 -17.01 11.90 -8.33
CA ALA A 189 -18.19 11.81 -7.49
C ALA A 189 -17.91 10.84 -6.35
N SER A 190 -17.94 11.33 -5.11
CA SER A 190 -17.75 10.48 -3.92
C SER A 190 -18.97 10.51 -3.02
N LEU A 191 -19.20 9.38 -2.37
CA LEU A 191 -20.22 9.13 -1.36
C LEU A 191 -19.50 8.59 -0.12
N ASP A 192 -19.66 9.24 1.01
CA ASP A 192 -19.17 8.78 2.31
C ASP A 192 -20.34 8.73 3.28
N TYR A 193 -20.89 7.55 3.49
CA TYR A 193 -22.14 7.37 4.21
C TYR A 193 -21.99 6.42 5.40
N ASP A 194 -22.17 6.97 6.59
CA ASP A 194 -22.36 6.22 7.82
C ASP A 194 -23.73 5.53 7.83
N VAL A 195 -23.72 4.21 7.75
CA VAL A 195 -24.92 3.37 7.87
C VAL A 195 -25.30 3.29 9.35
N PHE A 196 -25.95 4.33 9.85
CA PHE A 196 -26.39 4.46 11.25
C PHE A 196 -25.26 4.08 12.24
N THR A 197 -25.49 3.10 13.12
CA THR A 197 -24.51 2.58 14.08
C THR A 197 -23.86 1.28 13.62
N VAL A 198 -24.14 0.82 12.39
CA VAL A 198 -23.72 -0.51 11.93
C VAL A 198 -22.44 -0.49 11.09
N GLY A 199 -22.06 0.63 10.48
CA GLY A 199 -20.83 0.71 9.71
C GLY A 199 -20.79 1.90 8.75
N ASN A 200 -19.86 1.86 7.80
CA ASN A 200 -19.63 2.90 6.80
C ASN A 200 -19.59 2.32 5.38
N ILE A 201 -19.98 3.14 4.41
CA ILE A 201 -19.84 2.86 2.98
C ILE A 201 -19.19 4.08 2.34
N PHE A 202 -18.04 3.86 1.72
CA PHE A 202 -17.38 4.82 0.87
C PHE A 202 -17.44 4.36 -0.58
N ALA A 203 -17.85 5.23 -1.49
CA ALA A 203 -17.80 4.94 -2.92
C ALA A 203 -17.29 6.15 -3.68
N GLU A 204 -16.45 5.92 -4.68
CA GLU A 204 -15.96 6.95 -5.58
C GLU A 204 -16.11 6.50 -7.03
N TYR A 205 -16.60 7.39 -7.88
CA TYR A 205 -16.55 7.25 -9.32
C TYR A 205 -15.79 8.42 -9.91
N ARG A 206 -14.88 8.12 -10.82
CA ARG A 206 -14.13 9.13 -11.55
C ARG A 206 -14.12 8.86 -13.04
N TYR A 207 -14.26 9.93 -13.81
CA TYR A 207 -14.01 9.95 -15.23
C TYR A 207 -12.90 10.95 -15.52
N GLU A 208 -11.84 10.51 -16.17
CA GLU A 208 -10.65 11.31 -16.47
C GLU A 208 -10.38 11.29 -17.97
N ARG A 209 -9.92 12.42 -18.48
CA ARG A 209 -9.39 12.55 -19.84
C ARG A 209 -7.95 13.01 -19.73
N ILE A 210 -7.05 12.04 -19.83
CA ILE A 210 -5.63 12.23 -19.55
C ILE A 210 -4.86 12.30 -20.86
N ARG A 211 -3.87 13.20 -20.89
CA ARG A 211 -2.80 13.22 -21.87
C ARG A 211 -1.49 13.42 -21.15
N ASP A 212 -0.72 12.34 -21.06
CA ASP A 212 0.53 12.33 -20.35
C ASP A 212 1.70 11.87 -21.25
N ASN A 213 2.92 12.30 -20.97
CA ASN A 213 4.11 11.63 -21.53
C ASN A 213 5.28 11.63 -20.56
N ILE A 214 5.00 11.99 -19.31
CA ILE A 214 6.02 11.96 -18.30
C ILE A 214 6.21 10.50 -17.99
N GLN A 215 7.46 10.06 -18.00
CA GLN A 215 7.78 8.78 -17.42
C GLN A 215 8.18 9.04 -15.98
N ASP A 216 7.23 8.82 -15.08
CA ASP A 216 7.42 9.05 -13.66
C ASP A 216 8.18 7.89 -13.03
N LYS A 217 9.02 8.26 -12.07
CA LYS A 217 9.82 7.32 -11.31
C LYS A 217 9.20 7.21 -9.93
N PHE A 218 9.00 5.98 -9.48
CA PHE A 218 8.54 5.67 -8.15
C PHE A 218 9.39 4.53 -7.61
N VAL A 219 9.51 4.49 -6.30
CA VAL A 219 10.18 3.45 -5.55
C VAL A 219 9.11 2.55 -4.96
N VAL A 220 9.34 1.26 -5.11
CA VAL A 220 8.59 0.26 -4.36
C VAL A 220 9.57 -0.35 -3.38
N VAL A 221 9.16 -0.45 -2.12
CA VAL A 221 9.84 -1.28 -1.15
C VAL A 221 9.42 -2.72 -1.44
N PRO A 222 10.28 -3.56 -2.08
CA PRO A 222 9.93 -4.94 -2.33
C PRO A 222 9.90 -5.67 -0.99
N THR A 223 8.84 -6.42 -0.76
CA THR A 223 8.56 -7.03 0.55
C THR A 223 9.54 -8.15 0.95
N ARG A 224 10.49 -8.49 0.07
CA ARG A 224 11.67 -9.32 0.42
C ARG A 224 12.79 -8.43 0.93
N THR A 225 12.91 -8.30 2.25
CA THR A 225 14.04 -7.60 2.87
C THR A 225 15.27 -8.52 3.00
N TYR A 226 16.45 -7.90 3.11
CA TYR A 226 17.67 -8.56 3.55
C TYR A 226 18.15 -7.89 4.84
N PHE A 227 18.16 -8.65 5.94
CA PHE A 227 18.82 -8.19 7.17
C PHE A 227 20.32 -8.02 6.93
N THR A 228 20.78 -6.79 6.84
CA THR A 228 22.21 -6.50 7.00
C THR A 228 22.48 -6.28 8.49
N SER A 229 22.95 -7.34 9.15
CA SER A 229 23.42 -7.30 10.54
C SER A 229 24.54 -6.25 10.69
N MET A 230 24.20 -5.09 11.25
CA MET A 230 25.21 -4.15 11.78
C MET A 230 24.79 -3.62 13.16
N GLY A 231 25.05 -4.45 14.19
CA GLY A 231 25.18 -4.01 15.58
C GLY A 231 23.86 -3.70 16.30
N TRP A 232 23.99 -3.24 17.54
CA TRP A 232 22.98 -3.07 18.60
C TRP A 232 21.78 -2.14 18.29
N HIS A 233 21.46 -1.88 17.02
CA HIS A 233 20.31 -1.12 16.58
C HIS A 233 19.73 -1.85 15.36
N GLN A 234 18.58 -2.48 15.56
CA GLN A 234 17.83 -3.20 14.52
C GLN A 234 17.13 -2.17 13.62
N TYR A 235 17.87 -1.55 12.71
CA TYR A 235 17.26 -0.79 11.62
C TYR A 235 16.94 -1.78 10.51
N SER A 236 15.66 -1.96 10.21
CA SER A 236 15.23 -2.73 9.04
C SER A 236 15.62 -1.91 7.81
N ARG A 237 16.67 -2.32 7.11
CA ARG A 237 17.06 -1.67 5.85
C ARG A 237 16.22 -2.31 4.74
N TYR A 238 15.12 -1.67 4.42
CA TYR A 238 14.29 -2.01 3.28
C TYR A 238 15.10 -1.86 1.99
N ASN A 239 14.94 -2.82 1.08
CA ASN A 239 15.40 -2.60 -0.28
C ASN A 239 14.47 -1.55 -0.92
N ARG A 240 14.99 -0.70 -1.79
CA ARG A 240 14.21 0.30 -2.51
C ARG A 240 14.48 0.06 -3.99
N ASP A 241 13.51 -0.51 -4.68
CA ASP A 241 13.63 -0.79 -6.10
C ASP A 241 12.99 0.36 -6.88
N LEU A 242 13.79 1.00 -7.74
CA LEU A 242 13.34 2.11 -8.57
C LEU A 242 12.66 1.59 -9.84
N TYR A 243 11.41 1.96 -10.01
CA TYR A 243 10.61 1.66 -11.19
C TYR A 243 10.32 2.93 -11.98
N TYR A 244 9.90 2.70 -13.22
CA TYR A 244 9.39 3.71 -14.11
C TYR A 244 8.03 3.25 -14.59
N ASP A 245 7.07 4.16 -14.64
CA ASP A 245 5.76 3.84 -15.18
C ASP A 245 5.83 3.51 -16.69
N GLU A 246 4.82 2.79 -17.16
CA GLU A 246 4.71 2.42 -18.58
C GLU A 246 4.10 3.55 -19.43
N VAL A 247 3.69 4.65 -18.81
CA VAL A 247 2.95 5.75 -19.43
C VAL A 247 1.68 5.21 -20.09
N GLU A 248 0.87 4.45 -19.34
CA GLU A 248 -0.36 3.82 -19.85
C GLU A 248 -1.45 4.87 -20.22
N TYR A 249 -1.26 6.13 -19.85
CA TYR A 249 -2.26 7.20 -19.96
C TYR A 249 -1.93 8.28 -21.00
N ARG A 250 -1.05 8.01 -21.99
CA ARG A 250 -0.57 9.07 -22.88
C ARG A 250 -1.66 9.85 -23.60
N ASN A 251 -2.75 9.17 -23.96
CA ASN A 251 -3.96 9.79 -24.51
C ASN A 251 -5.13 8.86 -24.24
N SER A 252 -5.79 9.10 -23.11
CA SER A 252 -6.70 8.12 -22.53
C SER A 252 -8.01 8.74 -22.06
N ARG A 253 -9.06 7.92 -22.08
CA ARG A 253 -10.30 8.17 -21.34
C ARG A 253 -10.44 7.09 -20.30
N VAL A 254 -10.35 7.48 -19.03
CA VAL A 254 -10.29 6.55 -17.92
C VAL A 254 -11.57 6.64 -17.12
N GLN A 255 -12.08 5.49 -16.71
CA GLN A 255 -13.15 5.37 -15.73
C GLN A 255 -12.61 4.59 -14.55
N LYS A 256 -12.66 5.18 -13.37
CA LYS A 256 -12.30 4.54 -12.11
C LYS A 256 -13.56 4.45 -11.24
N PHE A 257 -13.79 3.30 -10.65
CA PHE A 257 -14.84 3.07 -9.67
C PHE A 257 -14.23 2.37 -8.46
N PHE A 258 -14.57 2.88 -7.29
CA PHE A 258 -14.14 2.34 -6.03
C PHE A 258 -15.32 2.24 -5.08
N LEU A 259 -15.38 1.14 -4.34
CA LEU A 259 -16.35 0.91 -3.28
C LEU A 259 -15.61 0.22 -2.13
N ASP A 260 -15.60 0.86 -0.98
CA ASP A 260 -15.25 0.25 0.28
C ASP A 260 -16.48 0.26 1.20
N SER A 261 -16.71 -0.85 1.89
CA SER A 261 -17.85 -1.00 2.78
C SER A 261 -17.51 -1.92 3.91
N LYS A 262 -17.80 -1.48 5.13
CA LYS A 262 -17.65 -2.28 6.35
C LYS A 262 -18.93 -2.18 7.15
N ILE A 263 -19.71 -3.25 7.16
CA ILE A 263 -21.06 -3.26 7.72
C ILE A 263 -21.21 -4.41 8.71
N ARG A 264 -21.62 -4.10 9.93
CA ARG A 264 -22.06 -5.08 10.93
C ARG A 264 -23.52 -5.43 10.72
N ILE A 265 -23.80 -6.58 10.10
CA ILE A 265 -25.18 -7.04 9.84
C ILE A 265 -25.91 -7.32 11.16
N ILE A 266 -25.19 -7.96 12.10
CA ILE A 266 -25.56 -8.14 13.51
C ILE A 266 -24.30 -7.91 14.34
N PRO A 267 -24.37 -7.71 15.68
CA PRO A 267 -23.19 -7.43 16.50
C PRO A 267 -22.06 -8.46 16.39
N SER A 268 -22.36 -9.68 15.96
CA SER A 268 -21.38 -10.76 15.77
C SER A 268 -20.94 -10.98 14.33
N ILE A 269 -21.54 -10.35 13.31
CA ILE A 269 -21.21 -10.56 11.90
C ILE A 269 -20.77 -9.24 11.27
N THR A 270 -19.57 -9.23 10.71
CA THR A 270 -19.02 -8.13 9.91
C THR A 270 -18.86 -8.59 8.47
N LEU A 271 -19.36 -7.78 7.54
CA LEU A 271 -19.13 -7.91 6.10
C LEU A 271 -18.28 -6.73 5.66
N GLU A 272 -17.15 -7.03 5.02
CA GLU A 272 -16.24 -6.06 4.42
C GLU A 272 -16.20 -6.34 2.91
N ASN A 273 -16.45 -5.33 2.07
CA ASN A 273 -16.31 -5.45 0.62
C ASN A 273 -15.50 -4.28 0.09
N HIS A 274 -14.52 -4.61 -0.74
CA HIS A 274 -13.64 -3.70 -1.41
C HIS A 274 -13.70 -4.00 -2.90
N VAL A 275 -14.04 -3.02 -3.73
CA VAL A 275 -14.14 -3.17 -5.17
C VAL A 275 -13.42 -2.01 -5.82
N LYS A 276 -12.39 -2.30 -6.57
CA LYS A 276 -11.68 -1.38 -7.46
C LYS A 276 -11.90 -1.83 -8.89
N PHE A 277 -12.41 -0.93 -9.72
CA PHE A 277 -12.57 -1.16 -11.14
C PHE A 277 -12.00 0.03 -11.91
N GLU A 278 -11.15 -0.26 -12.88
CA GLU A 278 -10.59 0.73 -13.77
C GLU A 278 -10.74 0.28 -15.22
N LYS A 279 -11.06 1.24 -16.09
CA LYS A 279 -11.08 1.05 -17.52
C LYS A 279 -10.41 2.24 -18.21
N ASN A 280 -9.18 2.02 -18.66
CA ASN A 280 -8.39 2.95 -19.44
C ASN A 280 -8.59 2.67 -20.93
N LYS A 281 -9.35 3.53 -21.62
CA LYS A 281 -9.49 3.48 -23.08
C LYS A 281 -8.43 4.37 -23.73
N GLN A 282 -7.36 3.75 -24.23
CA GLN A 282 -6.30 4.40 -24.97
C GLN A 282 -6.80 4.78 -26.38
N ILE A 283 -6.63 6.05 -26.74
CA ILE A 283 -7.09 6.61 -28.01
C ILE A 283 -5.93 6.65 -28.98
N GLU A 284 -6.13 6.06 -30.15
CA GLU A 284 -5.15 6.10 -31.24
C GLU A 284 -4.80 7.54 -31.64
N GLY A 285 -3.52 7.81 -31.83
CA GLY A 285 -3.06 9.09 -32.37
C GLY A 285 -1.58 9.35 -32.21
N THR A 286 -1.09 10.34 -32.96
CA THR A 286 0.25 10.90 -32.76
C THR A 286 0.23 11.91 -31.63
N MET A 287 1.09 11.71 -30.65
CA MET A 287 1.30 12.56 -29.50
C MET A 287 2.11 13.80 -29.86
N TYR A 288 2.18 14.75 -28.91
CA TYR A 288 2.94 15.99 -29.07
C TYR A 288 4.46 15.78 -29.18
N ASP A 289 4.98 14.71 -28.59
CA ASP A 289 6.37 14.28 -28.72
C ASP A 289 6.64 13.46 -30.00
N ASN A 290 5.66 13.38 -30.91
CA ASN A 290 5.65 12.58 -32.14
C ASN A 290 5.68 11.06 -31.92
N THR A 291 5.47 10.57 -30.69
CA THR A 291 5.21 9.15 -30.47
C THR A 291 3.82 8.78 -30.96
N PHE A 292 3.65 7.58 -31.50
CA PHE A 292 2.35 7.08 -31.91
C PHE A 292 1.82 6.12 -30.85
N GLN A 293 0.60 6.37 -30.36
CA GLN A 293 -0.10 5.44 -29.49
C GLN A 293 -1.16 4.70 -30.32
N PRO A 294 -1.18 3.35 -30.30
CA PRO A 294 -2.26 2.57 -30.90
C PRO A 294 -3.54 2.68 -30.06
N VAL A 295 -4.65 2.15 -30.58
CA VAL A 295 -5.85 1.92 -29.77
C VAL A 295 -5.62 0.70 -28.87
N ASP A 296 -5.99 0.80 -27.60
CA ASP A 296 -6.08 -0.34 -26.68
C ASP A 296 -7.10 -0.01 -25.56
N ILE A 297 -7.48 -1.02 -24.81
CA ILE A 297 -8.30 -0.90 -23.61
C ILE A 297 -7.61 -1.73 -22.54
N VAL A 298 -7.08 -1.05 -21.52
CA VAL A 298 -6.58 -1.69 -20.31
C VAL A 298 -7.70 -1.65 -19.28
N SER A 299 -8.07 -2.80 -18.71
CA SER A 299 -9.01 -2.85 -17.59
C SER A 299 -8.44 -3.62 -16.41
N THR A 300 -8.75 -3.11 -15.22
CA THR A 300 -8.35 -3.70 -13.94
C THR A 300 -9.60 -3.88 -13.09
N LEU A 301 -9.75 -5.05 -12.50
CA LEU A 301 -10.80 -5.38 -11.54
C LEU A 301 -10.15 -6.06 -10.34
N ALA A 302 -10.21 -5.41 -9.18
CA ALA A 302 -9.76 -5.95 -7.91
C ALA A 302 -10.96 -6.00 -6.95
N ILE A 303 -11.26 -7.16 -6.39
CA ILE A 303 -12.37 -7.36 -5.47
C ILE A 303 -11.89 -8.12 -4.25
N VAL A 304 -12.14 -7.57 -3.06
CA VAL A 304 -12.05 -8.29 -1.80
C VAL A 304 -13.44 -8.39 -1.18
N ASN A 305 -13.85 -9.59 -0.80
CA ASN A 305 -15.04 -9.78 0.04
C ASN A 305 -14.62 -10.57 1.26
N LYS A 306 -14.89 -10.04 2.45
CA LYS A 306 -14.54 -10.66 3.71
C LYS A 306 -15.77 -10.74 4.60
N PHE A 307 -16.04 -11.94 5.07
CA PHE A 307 -17.08 -12.23 6.04
C PHE A 307 -16.41 -12.72 7.31
N ALA A 308 -16.70 -12.08 8.43
CA ALA A 308 -16.19 -12.48 9.73
C ALA A 308 -17.37 -12.62 10.71
N TYR A 309 -17.37 -13.71 11.46
CA TYR A 309 -18.29 -13.92 12.58
C TYR A 309 -17.49 -14.12 13.85
N THR A 310 -17.83 -13.43 14.93
CA THR A 310 -17.21 -13.60 16.24
C THR A 310 -18.27 -13.72 17.32
N LYS A 311 -18.19 -14.80 18.10
CA LYS A 311 -19.07 -15.00 19.25
C LYS A 311 -18.31 -15.60 20.42
N SER A 312 -18.51 -15.00 21.58
CA SER A 312 -18.00 -15.50 22.85
C SER A 312 -19.12 -16.18 23.66
N LEU A 313 -18.80 -17.32 24.26
CA LEU A 313 -19.67 -18.08 25.14
C LEU A 313 -18.85 -18.57 26.35
N GLY A 314 -19.03 -17.91 27.49
CA GLY A 314 -18.23 -18.17 28.69
C GLY A 314 -16.75 -17.90 28.43
N ASN A 315 -15.90 -18.91 28.62
CA ASN A 315 -14.46 -18.81 28.38
C ASN A 315 -14.05 -19.11 26.93
N TRP A 316 -15.00 -19.43 26.04
CA TRP A 316 -14.72 -19.74 24.64
C TRP A 316 -15.06 -18.56 23.73
N THR A 317 -14.21 -18.29 22.74
CA THR A 317 -14.50 -17.37 21.64
C THR A 317 -14.25 -18.11 20.33
N LEU A 318 -15.27 -18.15 19.48
CA LEU A 318 -15.23 -18.75 18.15
C LEU A 318 -15.31 -17.64 17.10
N SER A 319 -14.33 -17.58 16.22
CA SER A 319 -14.22 -16.59 15.15
C SER A 319 -13.97 -17.22 13.78
N PRO A 320 -14.99 -17.76 13.09
CA PRO A 320 -14.89 -18.16 11.70
C PRO A 320 -14.97 -16.96 10.77
N GLY A 321 -14.25 -17.04 9.67
CA GLY A 321 -14.26 -16.06 8.62
C GLY A 321 -13.94 -16.68 7.27
N ILE A 322 -14.29 -15.97 6.21
CA ILE A 322 -13.91 -16.30 4.85
C ILE A 322 -13.64 -15.01 4.08
N LYS A 323 -12.50 -14.97 3.40
CA LYS A 323 -12.09 -13.88 2.53
C LYS A 323 -11.94 -14.39 1.11
N PHE A 324 -12.43 -13.63 0.15
CA PHE A 324 -12.22 -13.85 -1.28
C PHE A 324 -11.43 -12.68 -1.82
N ARG A 325 -10.37 -12.95 -2.57
CA ARG A 325 -9.63 -11.94 -3.35
C ARG A 325 -9.70 -12.32 -4.81
N LEU A 326 -10.20 -11.45 -5.66
CA LEU A 326 -10.23 -11.61 -7.11
C LEU A 326 -9.46 -10.44 -7.70
N TYR A 327 -8.49 -10.74 -8.54
CA TYR A 327 -7.80 -9.73 -9.34
C TYR A 327 -7.85 -10.13 -10.80
N LYS A 328 -8.04 -9.14 -11.67
CA LYS A 328 -7.99 -9.32 -13.10
C LYS A 328 -7.49 -8.02 -13.74
N LYS A 329 -6.35 -8.09 -14.45
CA LYS A 329 -5.86 -7.03 -15.34
C LYS A 329 -5.80 -7.58 -16.76
N ASP A 330 -6.49 -6.97 -17.70
CA ASP A 330 -6.49 -7.36 -19.11
C ASP A 330 -6.25 -6.20 -20.07
N ARG A 331 -5.72 -6.52 -21.24
CA ARG A 331 -5.56 -5.61 -22.38
C ARG A 331 -6.32 -6.15 -23.57
N SER A 332 -7.00 -5.29 -24.32
CA SER A 332 -7.80 -5.72 -25.47
C SER A 332 -6.97 -6.31 -26.60
N GLU A 333 -5.72 -5.86 -26.75
CA GLU A 333 -4.78 -6.39 -27.73
C GLU A 333 -4.07 -7.68 -27.25
N SER A 334 -4.27 -8.09 -26.00
CA SER A 334 -3.69 -9.32 -25.46
C SER A 334 -4.67 -10.49 -25.57
N LEU A 335 -4.16 -11.65 -25.99
CA LEU A 335 -4.95 -12.87 -26.19
C LEU A 335 -5.46 -13.45 -24.86
N ASN A 336 -4.64 -13.29 -23.81
CA ASN A 336 -4.98 -13.61 -22.42
C ASN A 336 -4.92 -12.33 -21.58
N PRO A 337 -5.63 -12.28 -20.44
CA PRO A 337 -5.37 -11.27 -19.41
C PRO A 337 -3.89 -11.24 -19.03
N LEU A 338 -3.41 -10.08 -18.59
CA LEU A 338 -2.06 -9.93 -18.03
C LEU A 338 -1.97 -10.61 -16.67
N ASP A 339 -3.01 -10.46 -15.86
CA ASP A 339 -3.18 -11.16 -14.59
C ASP A 339 -4.66 -11.51 -14.38
N HIS A 340 -4.94 -12.67 -13.80
CA HIS A 340 -6.29 -13.10 -13.46
C HIS A 340 -6.26 -14.25 -12.45
N TYR A 341 -6.51 -13.95 -11.18
CA TYR A 341 -6.56 -14.96 -10.12
C TYR A 341 -7.74 -14.80 -9.17
N LEU A 342 -8.10 -15.90 -8.52
CA LEU A 342 -9.04 -15.93 -7.40
C LEU A 342 -8.39 -16.67 -6.22
N MET A 343 -8.41 -16.04 -5.06
CA MET A 343 -8.13 -16.67 -3.78
C MET A 343 -9.39 -16.82 -2.95
N ARG A 344 -9.53 -17.99 -2.33
CA ARG A 344 -10.50 -18.23 -1.25
C ARG A 344 -9.73 -18.60 0.00
N ILE A 345 -9.88 -17.79 1.05
CA ILE A 345 -9.13 -17.85 2.29
C ILE A 345 -10.14 -18.08 3.44
N PRO A 346 -10.46 -19.34 3.75
CA PRO A 346 -11.27 -19.66 4.92
C PRO A 346 -10.39 -19.66 6.18
N LEU A 347 -10.94 -19.15 7.27
CA LEU A 347 -10.22 -18.99 8.53
C LEU A 347 -11.14 -19.34 9.71
N VAL A 348 -10.62 -20.00 10.72
CA VAL A 348 -11.31 -20.23 11.99
C VAL A 348 -10.34 -20.06 13.13
N TYR A 349 -10.69 -19.20 14.09
CA TYR A 349 -10.05 -19.17 15.39
C TYR A 349 -10.97 -19.72 16.47
N LEU A 350 -10.42 -20.56 17.34
CA LEU A 350 -11.02 -20.97 18.58
C LEU A 350 -10.09 -20.58 19.73
N LYS A 351 -10.53 -19.62 20.53
CA LYS A 351 -9.79 -19.11 21.69
C LYS A 351 -10.45 -19.58 22.97
N TYR A 352 -9.67 -20.12 23.89
CA TYR A 352 -10.08 -20.50 25.23
C TYR A 352 -9.32 -19.69 26.28
N ARG A 353 -10.07 -18.96 27.10
CA ARG A 353 -9.53 -18.13 28.17
C ARG A 353 -9.28 -18.98 29.42
N ILE A 354 -8.01 -19.18 29.78
CA ILE A 354 -7.63 -19.89 31.01
C ILE A 354 -7.68 -18.93 32.21
N SER A 355 -7.06 -17.77 32.08
CA SER A 355 -7.07 -16.67 33.05
C SER A 355 -7.32 -15.34 32.33
N ASN A 356 -7.34 -14.21 33.02
CA ASN A 356 -7.51 -12.92 32.34
C ASN A 356 -6.32 -12.60 31.41
N GLU A 357 -5.16 -13.17 31.72
CA GLU A 357 -3.86 -12.94 31.10
C GLU A 357 -3.48 -14.06 30.13
N THR A 358 -3.98 -15.29 30.36
CA THR A 358 -3.55 -16.49 29.63
C THR A 358 -4.66 -17.07 28.75
N ASN A 359 -4.36 -17.28 27.48
CA ASN A 359 -5.27 -17.89 26.51
C ASN A 359 -4.61 -19.03 25.75
N ILE A 360 -5.43 -19.98 25.29
CA ILE A 360 -5.05 -20.95 24.26
C ILE A 360 -5.80 -20.58 22.99
N THR A 361 -5.09 -20.49 21.87
CA THR A 361 -5.68 -20.20 20.57
C THR A 361 -5.35 -21.33 19.61
N LEU A 362 -6.39 -21.92 19.03
CA LEU A 362 -6.30 -22.80 17.87
C LEU A 362 -6.74 -22.00 16.64
N GLY A 363 -5.84 -21.81 15.68
CA GLY A 363 -6.12 -21.22 14.38
C GLY A 363 -6.09 -22.27 13.29
N MET A 364 -7.04 -22.20 12.37
CA MET A 364 -7.12 -23.04 11.18
C MET A 364 -7.37 -22.15 9.97
N GLN A 365 -6.40 -22.03 9.06
CA GLN A 365 -6.57 -21.36 7.77
C GLN A 365 -6.56 -22.41 6.67
N GLY A 366 -7.71 -22.62 6.05
CA GLY A 366 -7.95 -23.86 5.31
C GLY A 366 -8.06 -25.07 6.25
N PHE A 367 -8.90 -26.02 5.87
CA PHE A 367 -8.93 -27.34 6.48
C PHE A 367 -9.42 -28.37 5.47
N LYS A 368 -9.26 -29.66 5.76
CA LYS A 368 -9.58 -30.71 4.79
C LYS A 368 -11.04 -30.62 4.33
N GLY A 369 -11.25 -30.49 3.02
CA GLY A 369 -12.56 -30.29 2.38
C GLY A 369 -13.01 -28.82 2.27
N PHE A 370 -12.28 -27.90 2.90
CA PHE A 370 -12.46 -26.46 2.77
C PHE A 370 -11.10 -25.75 2.86
N GLU A 371 -10.19 -26.15 1.98
CA GLU A 371 -8.83 -25.61 1.91
C GLU A 371 -8.84 -24.16 1.43
N LEU A 372 -7.76 -23.44 1.75
CA LEU A 372 -7.40 -22.24 1.01
C LEU A 372 -7.11 -22.67 -0.42
N ILE A 373 -7.66 -21.93 -1.39
CA ILE A 373 -7.43 -22.19 -2.81
C ILE A 373 -6.94 -20.91 -3.47
N TYR A 374 -5.86 -21.01 -4.22
CA TYR A 374 -5.45 -20.04 -5.22
C TYR A 374 -5.71 -20.65 -6.60
N LYS A 375 -6.44 -19.92 -7.45
CA LYS A 375 -6.68 -20.30 -8.85
C LYS A 375 -6.16 -19.21 -9.77
N ASP A 376 -5.25 -19.58 -10.63
CA ASP A 376 -4.76 -18.75 -11.73
C ASP A 376 -5.51 -19.12 -13.00
N TYR A 377 -6.30 -18.18 -13.51
CA TYR A 377 -7.11 -18.39 -14.70
C TYR A 377 -6.32 -18.25 -16.01
N ILE A 378 -5.04 -17.86 -15.96
CA ILE A 378 -4.14 -17.77 -17.10
C ILE A 378 -3.26 -19.02 -17.16
N GLN A 379 -2.65 -19.36 -16.03
CA GLN A 379 -1.69 -20.44 -15.90
C GLN A 379 -2.18 -21.42 -14.82
N SER A 380 -2.99 -22.41 -15.21
CA SER A 380 -3.58 -23.40 -14.28
C SER A 380 -2.55 -24.18 -13.47
N HIS A 381 -1.28 -24.17 -13.87
CA HIS A 381 -0.20 -24.77 -13.09
C HIS A 381 0.19 -23.98 -11.86
N ASN A 382 -0.25 -22.73 -11.73
CA ASN A 382 -0.14 -21.95 -10.51
C ASN A 382 -1.20 -22.30 -9.48
N ASP A 383 -2.19 -23.12 -9.82
CA ASP A 383 -3.25 -23.53 -8.89
C ASP A 383 -2.68 -24.35 -7.72
N TYR A 384 -2.94 -23.86 -6.51
CA TYR A 384 -2.54 -24.55 -5.28
C TYR A 384 -3.65 -24.54 -4.23
N LYS A 385 -3.57 -25.54 -3.36
CA LYS A 385 -4.36 -25.65 -2.13
C LYS A 385 -3.44 -25.56 -0.93
N GLN A 386 -3.89 -24.88 0.11
CA GLN A 386 -3.12 -24.73 1.34
C GLN A 386 -3.98 -24.98 2.58
N VAL A 387 -3.35 -25.58 3.57
CA VAL A 387 -3.92 -25.83 4.90
C VAL A 387 -2.86 -25.50 5.94
N ASN A 388 -3.22 -24.58 6.85
CA ASN A 388 -2.36 -24.14 7.93
C ASN A 388 -3.09 -24.29 9.26
N TYR A 389 -2.42 -24.88 10.24
CA TYR A 389 -2.90 -25.01 11.60
C TYR A 389 -1.90 -24.40 12.57
N ILE A 390 -2.40 -23.68 13.57
CA ILE A 390 -1.59 -23.12 14.64
C ILE A 390 -2.27 -23.43 15.98
N LEU A 391 -1.50 -23.94 16.93
CA LEU A 391 -1.92 -24.06 18.32
C LEU A 391 -0.92 -23.29 19.16
N GLN A 392 -1.39 -22.26 19.85
CA GLN A 392 -0.54 -21.42 20.70
C GLN A 392 -1.14 -21.22 22.07
N ILE A 393 -0.25 -21.07 23.05
CA ILE A 393 -0.57 -20.56 24.38
C ILE A 393 0.08 -19.18 24.46
N GLU A 394 -0.73 -18.18 24.78
CA GLU A 394 -0.32 -16.79 24.89
C GLU A 394 -0.62 -16.29 26.31
N ASN A 395 0.28 -15.47 26.82
CA ASN A 395 0.17 -14.76 28.08
C ASN A 395 0.48 -13.28 27.84
N SER A 396 -0.42 -12.38 28.21
CA SER A 396 -0.14 -10.94 28.29
C SER A 396 -0.22 -10.49 29.74
N SER A 397 0.83 -9.86 30.24
CA SER A 397 0.92 -9.41 31.63
C SER A 397 1.64 -8.08 31.76
N ASP A 398 1.15 -7.23 32.66
CA ASP A 398 1.80 -5.97 33.00
C ASP A 398 2.90 -6.21 34.03
N TYR A 399 4.13 -5.82 33.72
CA TYR A 399 5.28 -5.96 34.61
C TYR A 399 6.10 -4.66 34.64
N PHE A 400 6.12 -4.00 35.81
CA PHE A 400 6.87 -2.75 36.03
C PHE A 400 6.54 -1.61 35.04
N GLY A 401 5.30 -1.54 34.55
CA GLY A 401 4.86 -0.54 33.57
C GLY A 401 5.09 -0.95 32.12
N PHE A 402 5.61 -2.16 31.86
CA PHE A 402 5.71 -2.74 30.53
C PHE A 402 4.60 -3.76 30.31
N GLU A 403 4.02 -3.78 29.11
CA GLU A 403 3.17 -4.89 28.68
C GLU A 403 4.07 -5.99 28.11
N VAL A 404 4.15 -7.12 28.80
CA VAL A 404 4.93 -8.28 28.37
C VAL A 404 3.98 -9.30 27.78
N TRP A 405 4.13 -9.55 26.48
CA TRP A 405 3.42 -10.61 25.78
C TRP A 405 4.37 -11.76 25.50
N GLY A 406 4.02 -12.96 25.93
CA GLY A 406 4.80 -14.17 25.68
C GLY A 406 3.91 -15.29 25.19
N GLY A 407 4.37 -16.05 24.20
CA GLY A 407 3.65 -17.21 23.73
C GLY A 407 4.54 -18.26 23.10
N PHE A 408 4.07 -19.49 23.12
CA PHE A 408 4.69 -20.59 22.39
C PHE A 408 3.63 -21.48 21.76
N GLY A 409 4.02 -22.16 20.70
CA GLY A 409 3.07 -22.94 19.94
C GLY A 409 3.68 -23.87 18.91
N PHE A 410 2.78 -24.60 18.25
CA PHE A 410 3.09 -25.49 17.14
C PHE A 410 2.32 -25.02 15.91
N GLN A 411 2.99 -25.04 14.77
CA GLN A 411 2.42 -24.70 13.48
C GLN A 411 2.64 -25.84 12.50
N LEU A 412 1.61 -26.13 11.71
CA LEU A 412 1.64 -27.10 10.62
C LEU A 412 1.17 -26.40 9.35
N GLU A 413 2.00 -26.47 8.32
CA GLU A 413 1.73 -25.87 7.02
C GLU A 413 1.82 -26.96 5.97
N GLN A 414 0.87 -26.96 5.05
CA GLN A 414 0.91 -27.85 3.90
C GLN A 414 0.39 -27.10 2.68
N ILE A 415 1.22 -27.04 1.65
CA ILE A 415 0.82 -26.61 0.31
C ILE A 415 0.79 -27.83 -0.61
N SER A 416 -0.16 -27.87 -1.54
CA SER A 416 -0.31 -28.93 -2.52
C SER A 416 -0.71 -28.31 -3.86
N PHE A 417 -0.06 -28.72 -4.95
CA PHE A 417 -0.33 -28.19 -6.29
C PHE A 417 -1.24 -29.15 -7.05
N ASP A 418 -2.13 -28.61 -7.88
CA ASP A 418 -3.05 -29.45 -8.64
C ASP A 418 -2.31 -30.17 -9.80
N GLU A 419 -1.27 -29.55 -10.35
CA GLU A 419 -0.47 -30.10 -11.44
C GLU A 419 0.65 -31.05 -10.99
N GLY A 420 0.71 -32.23 -11.62
CA GLY A 420 1.61 -33.31 -11.21
C GLY A 420 3.10 -32.98 -11.31
N TYR A 421 3.51 -32.09 -12.22
CA TYR A 421 4.91 -31.71 -12.41
C TYR A 421 5.39 -30.64 -11.42
N ARG A 422 4.50 -29.95 -10.69
CA ARG A 422 4.88 -29.03 -9.60
C ARG A 422 4.93 -29.70 -8.23
N LYS A 423 4.72 -31.02 -8.17
CA LYS A 423 4.80 -31.79 -6.92
C LYS A 423 6.13 -31.67 -6.19
N PHE A 424 7.22 -31.33 -6.88
CA PHE A 424 8.52 -31.09 -6.25
C PHE A 424 8.55 -29.81 -5.41
N GLU A 425 7.60 -28.88 -5.61
CA GLU A 425 7.44 -27.65 -4.83
C GLU A 425 6.46 -27.81 -3.67
N GLU A 426 5.75 -28.94 -3.59
CA GLU A 426 4.90 -29.26 -2.44
C GLU A 426 5.75 -29.40 -1.18
N TYR A 427 5.31 -28.78 -0.09
CA TYR A 427 5.95 -28.94 1.19
C TYR A 427 4.92 -29.18 2.29
N LYS A 428 5.39 -29.90 3.30
CA LYS A 428 4.73 -30.07 4.57
C LYS A 428 5.72 -29.73 5.66
N LYS A 429 5.44 -28.64 6.37
CA LYS A 429 6.32 -28.09 7.39
C LYS A 429 5.63 -28.16 8.74
N SER A 430 6.39 -28.57 9.74
CA SER A 430 6.00 -28.49 11.14
C SER A 430 7.04 -27.68 11.89
N SER A 431 6.62 -26.61 12.55
CA SER A 431 7.49 -25.74 13.33
C SER A 431 6.97 -25.63 14.76
N PHE A 432 7.92 -25.54 15.70
CA PHE A 432 7.67 -25.05 17.05
C PHE A 432 8.21 -23.64 17.12
N PHE A 433 7.47 -22.75 17.78
CA PHE A 433 7.89 -21.36 17.93
C PHE A 433 7.71 -20.88 19.37
N VAL A 434 8.53 -19.91 19.74
CA VAL A 434 8.41 -19.12 20.96
C VAL A 434 8.53 -17.66 20.52
N ARG A 435 7.61 -16.84 20.99
CA ARG A 435 7.54 -15.39 20.73
C ARG A 435 7.49 -14.66 22.06
N LEU A 436 8.25 -13.58 22.15
CA LEU A 436 8.27 -12.70 23.30
C LEU A 436 8.29 -11.27 22.77
N TRP A 437 7.33 -10.47 23.20
CA TRP A 437 7.23 -9.05 22.91
C TRP A 437 7.19 -8.29 24.22
N VAL A 438 7.85 -7.14 24.24
CA VAL A 438 7.88 -6.25 25.39
C VAL A 438 7.54 -4.86 24.85
N GLY A 439 6.33 -4.39 25.14
CA GLY A 439 5.86 -3.05 24.81
C GLY A 439 6.11 -2.07 25.95
N TYR A 440 6.40 -0.81 25.62
CA TYR A 440 6.56 0.29 26.58
C TYR A 440 5.32 1.18 26.66
#